data_AF-A0A958V3Q2-F1
#
_entry.id   AF-A0A958V3Q2-F1
#
_cell.length_a   1.000
_cell.length_b   1.000
_cell.length_c   1.000
_cell.angle_alpha   90.00
_cell.angle_beta   90.00
_cell.angle_gamma   90.00
#
_symmetry.space_group_name_H-M   'P 1'
#
loop_
_entity.id
_entity.type
_entity.pdbx_description
1 polymer ?
#
loop_
_entity_poly.entity_id
_entity_poly.type
_entity_poly.pdbx_seq_one_letter_code
_entity_poly.pdbx_strand_id
1 'polypeptide(L)'
;GVDLIVMGSQGATGLKEMLVGSNTEKVVRQSHIPVLVIKQNIDNFDIKNLIFASDFGEQSRTTFQNVINFAKIFKAQIHLLFINTVRNFETTKTTEEKFANFIRGFELTNYTTNIFNDVTIEEGILNFGRRINADLIAINTHGRSGLYNLFTESISKDLANHALRPVITFKIA
;
A
#
# COMPACT_ATOMS: atom_id res chain seq x y z
N GLY A 1 6.18 -20.33 13.39
CA GLY A 1 6.05 -18.85 13.50
C GLY A 1 4.77 -18.43 12.82
N VAL A 2 4.40 -17.15 12.88
CA VAL A 2 3.31 -16.56 12.09
C VAL A 2 3.94 -15.65 11.04
N ASP A 3 3.56 -15.81 9.78
CA ASP A 3 4.18 -15.10 8.65
C ASP A 3 3.33 -13.93 8.12
N LEU A 4 2.04 -13.88 8.49
CA LEU A 4 1.10 -12.82 8.11
C LEU A 4 0.00 -12.67 9.17
N ILE A 5 -0.34 -11.44 9.51
CA ILE A 5 -1.53 -11.12 10.31
C ILE A 5 -2.61 -10.58 9.36
N VAL A 6 -3.80 -11.16 9.41
CA VAL A 6 -4.97 -10.66 8.65
C VAL A 6 -5.96 -10.05 9.62
N MET A 7 -6.35 -8.80 9.37
CA MET A 7 -7.30 -8.08 10.23
C MET A 7 -8.42 -7.43 9.42
N GLY A 8 -9.63 -7.56 9.94
CA GLY A 8 -10.73 -6.69 9.56
C GLY A 8 -10.51 -5.26 10.04
N SER A 9 -11.15 -4.28 9.41
CA SER A 9 -11.19 -2.90 9.93
C SER A 9 -12.42 -2.58 10.77
N GLN A 10 -13.44 -3.45 10.79
CA GLN A 10 -14.69 -3.25 11.51
C GLN A 10 -14.74 -4.07 12.81
N GLY A 11 -15.19 -3.43 13.90
CA GLY A 11 -15.46 -4.09 15.19
C GLY A 11 -16.95 -4.38 15.41
N ALA A 12 -17.26 -5.05 16.52
CA ALA A 12 -18.59 -5.57 16.86
C ALA A 12 -19.73 -4.52 16.99
N THR A 13 -19.41 -3.22 17.04
CA THR A 13 -20.38 -2.15 17.32
C THR A 13 -20.92 -1.42 16.08
N GLY A 14 -20.52 -1.80 14.85
CA GLY A 14 -21.19 -1.36 13.63
C GLY A 14 -21.27 0.17 13.44
N LEU A 15 -20.31 0.94 13.95
CA LEU A 15 -20.23 2.37 13.66
C LEU A 15 -19.98 2.53 12.15
N LYS A 16 -21.00 3.07 11.46
CA LYS A 16 -21.08 3.28 10.00
C LYS A 16 -20.01 4.20 9.42
N GLU A 17 -19.12 4.75 10.23
CA GLU A 17 -18.09 5.71 9.82
C GLU A 17 -16.73 5.03 9.81
N MET A 18 -16.35 4.53 8.62
CA MET A 18 -15.06 4.41 7.92
C MET A 18 -13.69 4.44 8.66
N LEU A 19 -13.62 4.34 9.98
CA LEU A 19 -12.36 4.36 10.73
C LEU A 19 -11.78 2.95 10.84
N VAL A 20 -10.46 2.82 10.64
CA VAL A 20 -9.74 1.61 11.05
C VAL A 20 -9.86 1.47 12.57
N GLY A 21 -10.33 0.31 13.03
CA GLY A 21 -10.45 0.03 14.45
C GLY A 21 -9.13 0.26 15.19
N SER A 22 -9.20 0.84 16.38
CA SER A 22 -8.03 1.21 17.19
C SER A 22 -7.09 0.03 17.51
N ASN A 23 -7.62 -1.20 17.50
CA ASN A 23 -6.80 -2.42 17.61
C ASN A 23 -6.01 -2.70 16.33
N THR A 24 -6.65 -2.64 15.17
CA THR A 24 -5.98 -2.82 13.87
C THR A 24 -4.88 -1.79 13.68
N GLU A 25 -5.14 -0.53 14.04
CA GLU A 25 -4.13 0.53 14.00
C GLU A 25 -2.92 0.22 14.91
N LYS A 26 -3.17 -0.19 16.16
CA LYS A 26 -2.10 -0.57 17.10
C LYS A 26 -1.25 -1.72 16.55
N VAL A 27 -1.89 -2.76 16.00
CA VAL A 27 -1.20 -3.93 15.44
C VAL A 27 -0.35 -3.53 14.23
N VAL A 28 -0.91 -2.80 13.28
CA VAL A 28 -0.19 -2.28 12.10
C VAL A 28 1.02 -1.43 12.52
N ARG A 29 0.89 -0.64 13.58
CA ARG A 29 1.97 0.23 14.06
C ARG A 29 3.12 -0.55 14.72
N GLN A 30 2.81 -1.62 15.44
CA GLN A 30 3.76 -2.30 16.33
C GLN A 30 4.33 -3.60 15.74
N SER A 31 3.56 -4.27 14.89
CA SER A 31 3.89 -5.60 14.36
C SER A 31 5.14 -5.58 13.49
N HIS A 32 6.06 -6.53 13.75
CA HIS A 32 7.17 -6.84 12.85
C HIS A 32 6.76 -7.87 11.78
N ILE A 33 5.60 -8.52 11.95
CA ILE A 33 4.98 -9.41 10.98
C ILE A 33 4.11 -8.56 10.04
N PRO A 34 4.11 -8.81 8.72
CA PRO A 34 3.23 -8.10 7.80
C PRO A 34 1.76 -8.16 8.23
N VAL A 35 1.04 -7.06 8.03
CA VAL A 35 -0.39 -6.96 8.40
C VAL A 35 -1.20 -6.63 7.16
N LEU A 36 -2.11 -7.52 6.79
CA LEU A 36 -3.09 -7.34 5.72
C LEU A 36 -4.41 -6.87 6.34
N VAL A 37 -4.81 -5.66 6.00
CA VAL A 37 -6.07 -5.05 6.43
C VAL A 37 -7.11 -5.18 5.33
N ILE A 38 -8.22 -5.83 5.63
CA ILE A 38 -9.34 -6.04 4.71
C ILE A 38 -10.59 -5.34 5.28
N LYS A 39 -11.15 -4.39 4.53
CA LYS A 39 -12.27 -3.55 5.03
C LYS A 39 -13.66 -4.08 4.71
N GLN A 40 -13.78 -4.84 3.63
CA GLN A 40 -15.04 -5.38 3.12
C GLN A 40 -14.86 -6.87 2.82
N ASN A 41 -15.95 -7.63 2.83
CA ASN A 41 -15.87 -9.03 2.45
C ASN A 41 -15.41 -9.15 0.98
N ILE A 42 -14.50 -10.10 0.71
CA ILE A 42 -13.98 -10.38 -0.62
C ILE A 42 -14.19 -11.87 -0.85
N ASP A 43 -15.21 -12.22 -1.62
CA ASP A 43 -15.63 -13.62 -1.81
C ASP A 43 -14.55 -14.46 -2.51
N ASN A 44 -13.80 -13.85 -3.43
CA ASN A 44 -12.65 -14.46 -4.09
C ASN A 44 -11.44 -13.52 -4.00
N PHE A 45 -10.55 -13.79 -3.04
CA PHE A 45 -9.36 -12.99 -2.81
C PHE A 45 -8.26 -13.39 -3.80
N ASP A 46 -8.23 -12.71 -4.95
CA ASP A 46 -7.21 -12.83 -5.99
C ASP A 46 -6.56 -11.46 -6.22
N ILE A 47 -5.25 -11.44 -6.45
CA ILE A 47 -4.48 -10.19 -6.58
C ILE A 47 -3.76 -10.23 -7.92
N LYS A 48 -4.22 -9.41 -8.87
CA LYS A 48 -3.60 -9.30 -10.20
C LYS A 48 -2.71 -8.06 -10.27
N ASN A 49 -3.11 -6.98 -9.63
CA ASN A 49 -2.42 -5.69 -9.64
C ASN A 49 -2.07 -5.27 -8.21
N LEU A 50 -0.80 -5.41 -7.84
CA LEU A 50 -0.29 -4.99 -6.53
C LEU A 50 0.45 -3.68 -6.69
N ILE A 51 0.02 -2.62 -6.00
CA ILE A 51 0.77 -1.36 -5.92
C ILE A 51 1.81 -1.50 -4.82
N PHE A 52 3.06 -1.15 -5.10
CA PHE A 52 4.06 -0.90 -4.06
C PHE A 52 4.40 0.59 -4.05
N ALA A 53 3.81 1.33 -3.11
CA ALA A 53 4.02 2.77 -2.99
C ALA A 53 5.17 3.06 -2.03
N SER A 54 6.17 3.79 -2.50
CA SER A 54 7.41 4.04 -1.76
C SER A 54 8.12 5.31 -2.24
N ASP A 55 9.04 5.81 -1.41
CA ASP A 55 10.05 6.79 -1.81
C ASP A 55 11.23 6.14 -2.57
N PHE A 56 11.27 4.80 -2.64
CA PHE A 56 12.33 3.98 -3.21
C PHE A 56 13.71 4.23 -2.59
N GLY A 57 13.74 4.61 -1.31
CA GLY A 57 14.97 4.68 -0.52
C GLY A 57 15.54 3.30 -0.18
N GLU A 58 16.82 3.25 0.22
CA GLU A 58 17.52 2.00 0.56
C GLU A 58 16.83 1.22 1.69
N GLN A 59 16.26 1.91 2.68
CA GLN A 59 15.52 1.27 3.78
C GLN A 59 14.30 0.47 3.26
N SER A 60 13.61 0.98 2.25
CA SER A 60 12.46 0.32 1.63
C SER A 60 12.81 -0.97 0.91
N ARG A 61 14.09 -1.18 0.56
CA ARG A 61 14.56 -2.43 -0.09
C ARG A 61 14.47 -3.63 0.86
N THR A 62 14.67 -3.41 2.16
CA THR A 62 14.69 -4.48 3.17
C THR A 62 13.35 -5.22 3.25
N THR A 63 12.24 -4.52 3.05
CA THR A 63 10.89 -5.09 3.07
C THR A 63 10.40 -5.49 1.68
N PHE A 64 11.01 -4.96 0.62
CA PHE A 64 10.56 -5.18 -0.75
C PHE A 64 10.68 -6.64 -1.20
N GLN A 65 11.65 -7.40 -0.69
CA GLN A 65 11.71 -8.85 -0.94
C GLN A 65 10.44 -9.57 -0.46
N ASN A 66 9.85 -9.14 0.67
CA ASN A 66 8.62 -9.72 1.18
C ASN A 66 7.43 -9.37 0.27
N VAL A 67 7.42 -8.17 -0.32
CA VAL A 67 6.43 -7.76 -1.32
C VAL A 67 6.53 -8.63 -2.57
N ILE A 68 7.75 -8.89 -3.06
CA ILE A 68 7.98 -9.78 -4.21
C ILE A 68 7.47 -11.19 -3.91
N ASN A 69 7.83 -11.73 -2.74
CA ASN A 69 7.41 -13.06 -2.34
C ASN A 69 5.89 -13.15 -2.23
N PHE A 70 5.24 -12.12 -1.67
CA PHE A 70 3.78 -12.05 -1.57
C PHE A 70 3.12 -11.97 -2.96
N ALA A 71 3.63 -11.11 -3.85
CA ALA A 71 3.12 -10.97 -5.22
C ALA A 71 3.23 -12.28 -6.02
N LYS A 72 4.32 -13.03 -5.83
CA LYS A 72 4.55 -14.33 -6.50
C LYS A 72 3.46 -15.37 -6.15
N ILE A 73 2.91 -15.35 -4.94
CA ILE A 73 1.82 -16.26 -4.52
C ILE A 73 0.60 -16.11 -5.44
N PHE A 74 0.28 -14.87 -5.80
CA PHE A 74 -0.88 -14.53 -6.66
C PHE A 74 -0.52 -14.38 -8.13
N LYS A 75 0.76 -14.51 -8.51
CA LYS A 75 1.29 -14.15 -9.83
C LYS A 75 0.94 -12.70 -10.21
N ALA A 76 0.87 -11.82 -9.22
CA ALA A 76 0.49 -10.42 -9.38
C ALA A 76 1.55 -9.63 -10.15
N GLN A 77 1.11 -8.64 -10.93
CA GLN A 77 1.95 -7.57 -11.45
C GLN A 77 2.20 -6.54 -10.36
N ILE A 78 3.47 -6.21 -10.12
CA ILE A 78 3.87 -5.18 -9.16
C ILE A 78 3.96 -3.83 -9.87
N HIS A 79 3.13 -2.87 -9.46
CA HIS A 79 3.20 -1.49 -9.91
C HIS A 79 4.02 -0.69 -8.88
N LEU A 80 5.30 -0.45 -9.17
CA LEU A 80 6.15 0.43 -8.37
C LEU A 80 5.65 1.86 -8.57
N LEU A 81 5.19 2.50 -7.49
CA LEU A 81 4.53 3.80 -7.54
C LEU A 81 5.27 4.84 -6.69
N PHE A 82 5.74 5.89 -7.34
CA PHE A 82 6.21 7.11 -6.71
C PHE A 82 5.16 8.21 -6.88
N ILE A 83 4.75 8.85 -5.77
CA ILE A 83 3.86 10.01 -5.82
C ILE A 83 4.69 11.28 -5.78
N ASN A 84 4.60 12.05 -6.86
CA ASN A 84 5.26 13.33 -6.99
C ASN A 84 4.29 14.44 -6.56
N THR A 85 4.64 15.19 -5.52
CA THR A 85 3.82 16.28 -4.99
C THR A 85 4.54 17.60 -5.15
N VAL A 86 3.81 18.72 -5.11
CA VAL A 86 4.43 20.05 -5.19
C VAL A 86 5.44 20.28 -4.06
N ARG A 87 5.20 19.73 -2.87
CA ARG A 87 6.08 19.89 -1.70
C ARG A 87 7.34 19.05 -1.78
N ASN A 88 7.26 17.87 -2.38
CA ASN A 88 8.34 16.91 -2.53
C ASN A 88 8.57 16.60 -4.01
N PHE A 89 8.80 17.65 -4.79
CA PHE A 89 8.93 17.50 -6.23
C PHE A 89 10.23 16.78 -6.59
N GLU A 90 10.13 15.81 -7.48
CA GLU A 90 11.25 15.13 -8.09
C GLU A 90 11.09 15.05 -9.61
N THR A 91 12.19 15.21 -10.35
CA THR A 91 12.14 15.08 -11.80
C THR A 91 11.94 13.63 -12.21
N THR A 92 11.20 13.42 -13.29
CA THR A 92 10.97 12.08 -13.87
C THR A 92 12.27 11.30 -14.05
N LYS A 93 13.32 11.94 -14.58
CA LYS A 93 14.64 11.33 -14.77
C LYS A 93 15.24 10.81 -13.46
N THR A 94 15.24 11.64 -12.41
CA THR A 94 15.78 11.26 -11.10
C THR A 94 15.01 10.06 -10.52
N THR A 95 13.68 10.07 -10.64
CA THR A 95 12.85 8.99 -10.10
C THR A 95 12.99 7.70 -10.91
N GLU A 96 13.16 7.78 -12.23
CA GLU A 96 13.49 6.63 -13.09
C GLU A 96 14.84 6.00 -12.70
N GLU A 97 15.86 6.82 -12.45
CA GLU A 97 17.16 6.36 -11.94
C GLU A 97 17.02 5.70 -10.56
N LYS A 98 16.17 6.25 -9.67
CA LYS A 98 15.84 5.62 -8.38
C LYS A 98 15.21 4.24 -8.55
N PHE A 99 14.21 4.10 -9.43
CA PHE A 99 13.61 2.79 -9.69
C PHE A 99 14.66 1.77 -10.16
N ALA A 100 15.48 2.14 -11.14
CA ALA A 100 16.51 1.26 -11.69
C ALA A 100 17.53 0.82 -10.63
N ASN A 101 17.94 1.75 -9.77
CA ASN A 101 18.84 1.43 -8.65
C ASN A 101 18.15 0.55 -7.60
N PHE A 102 16.90 0.88 -7.24
CA PHE A 102 16.12 0.19 -6.21
C PHE A 102 15.88 -1.28 -6.56
N ILE A 103 15.52 -1.58 -7.81
CA ILE A 103 15.22 -2.95 -8.25
C ILE A 103 16.47 -3.81 -8.51
N ARG A 104 17.66 -3.20 -8.58
CA ARG A 104 18.90 -3.91 -8.90
C ARG A 104 19.16 -5.04 -7.91
N GLY A 105 19.35 -6.27 -8.39
CA GLY A 105 19.59 -7.43 -7.54
C GLY A 105 18.33 -8.13 -7.03
N PHE A 106 17.14 -7.64 -7.36
CA PHE A 106 15.89 -8.38 -7.16
C PHE A 106 15.50 -9.15 -8.43
N GLU A 107 15.02 -10.37 -8.26
CA GLU A 107 14.43 -11.16 -9.34
C GLU A 107 12.96 -10.76 -9.58
N LEU A 108 12.76 -9.78 -10.45
CA LEU A 108 11.45 -9.24 -10.83
C LEU A 108 11.15 -9.52 -12.30
N THR A 109 10.02 -10.17 -12.58
CA THR A 109 9.61 -10.53 -13.95
C THR A 109 8.34 -9.84 -14.42
N ASN A 110 7.45 -9.43 -13.51
CA ASN A 110 6.16 -8.81 -13.85
C ASN A 110 5.96 -7.52 -13.04
N TYR A 111 6.51 -6.40 -13.54
CA TYR A 111 6.41 -5.11 -12.88
C TYR A 111 6.29 -3.93 -13.84
N THR A 112 5.83 -2.79 -13.33
CA THR A 112 5.86 -1.48 -13.99
C THR A 112 6.42 -0.43 -13.04
N THR A 113 6.97 0.65 -13.60
CA THR A 113 7.40 1.84 -12.85
C THR A 113 6.48 2.99 -13.18
N ASN A 114 5.94 3.65 -12.15
CA ASN A 114 4.88 4.65 -12.28
C ASN A 114 5.21 5.88 -11.44
N ILE A 115 5.20 7.04 -12.10
CA ILE A 115 5.32 8.35 -11.46
C ILE A 115 3.96 9.02 -11.61
N PHE A 116 3.32 9.34 -10.49
CA PHE A 116 1.99 9.91 -10.49
C PHE A 116 1.98 11.23 -9.72
N ASN A 117 1.45 12.28 -10.36
CA ASN A 117 1.39 13.61 -9.76
C ASN A 117 0.06 13.78 -9.04
N ASP A 118 0.09 14.23 -7.78
CA ASP A 118 -1.11 14.56 -7.02
C ASP A 118 -0.82 15.59 -5.92
N VAL A 119 -1.87 16.05 -5.23
CA VAL A 119 -1.77 17.05 -4.16
C VAL A 119 -1.12 16.44 -2.92
N THR A 120 -1.53 15.23 -2.55
CA THR A 120 -1.00 14.46 -1.42
C THR A 120 -0.54 13.07 -1.86
N ILE A 121 0.30 12.44 -1.05
CA ILE A 121 0.77 11.06 -1.31
C ILE A 121 -0.43 10.11 -1.27
N GLU A 122 -1.30 10.29 -0.29
CA GLU A 122 -2.45 9.45 -0.04
C GLU A 122 -3.48 9.51 -1.17
N GLU A 123 -3.88 10.71 -1.60
CA GLU A 123 -4.77 10.87 -2.76
C GLU A 123 -4.13 10.30 -4.02
N GLY A 124 -2.84 10.53 -4.25
CA GLY A 124 -2.11 10.00 -5.40
C GLY A 124 -2.12 8.47 -5.46
N ILE A 125 -1.87 7.80 -4.32
CA ILE A 125 -1.94 6.32 -4.23
C ILE A 125 -3.36 5.84 -4.55
N LEU A 126 -4.38 6.48 -3.97
CA LEU A 126 -5.78 6.08 -4.17
C LEU A 126 -6.24 6.32 -5.61
N ASN A 127 -5.92 7.48 -6.19
CA ASN A 127 -6.27 7.87 -7.56
C ASN A 127 -5.58 6.96 -8.59
N PHE A 128 -4.28 6.68 -8.41
CA PHE A 128 -3.57 5.71 -9.24
C PHE A 128 -4.17 4.31 -9.09
N GLY A 129 -4.48 3.88 -7.86
CA GLY A 129 -5.14 2.60 -7.58
C GLY A 129 -6.46 2.42 -8.32
N ARG A 130 -7.31 3.45 -8.35
CA ARG A 130 -8.54 3.44 -9.15
C ARG A 130 -8.23 3.34 -10.65
N ARG A 131 -7.30 4.15 -11.15
CA ARG A 131 -6.91 4.19 -12.57
C ARG A 131 -6.49 2.81 -13.10
N ILE A 132 -5.71 2.05 -12.34
CA ILE A 132 -5.15 0.79 -12.83
C ILE A 132 -5.96 -0.45 -12.45
N ASN A 133 -7.11 -0.32 -11.78
CA ASN A 133 -7.79 -1.55 -11.40
C ASN A 133 -7.09 -2.29 -10.25
N ALA A 134 -6.29 -1.64 -9.39
CA ALA A 134 -5.45 -2.37 -8.42
C ALA A 134 -6.24 -3.38 -7.54
N ASP A 135 -5.59 -4.36 -6.93
CA ASP A 135 -6.27 -5.30 -6.03
C ASP A 135 -5.73 -5.17 -4.60
N LEU A 136 -4.47 -4.75 -4.47
CA LEU A 136 -3.79 -4.56 -3.20
C LEU A 136 -2.88 -3.33 -3.25
N ILE A 137 -2.80 -2.62 -2.12
CA ILE A 137 -1.78 -1.60 -1.89
C ILE A 137 -0.78 -2.13 -0.84
N ALA A 138 0.48 -2.25 -1.21
CA ALA A 138 1.60 -2.57 -0.35
C ALA A 138 2.38 -1.28 -0.02
N ILE A 139 2.62 -1.09 1.27
CA ILE A 139 3.32 0.09 1.79
C ILE A 139 4.26 -0.29 2.92
N ASN A 140 5.31 0.51 3.03
CA ASN A 140 6.23 0.43 4.13
C ASN A 140 5.74 1.29 5.31
N THR A 141 5.87 0.78 6.53
CA THR A 141 5.54 1.52 7.76
C THR A 141 6.76 1.73 8.64
N HIS A 142 6.97 2.97 9.08
CA HIS A 142 7.96 3.35 10.08
C HIS A 142 7.39 3.39 11.51
N GLY A 143 6.15 2.91 11.71
CA GLY A 143 5.55 2.80 13.05
C GLY A 143 5.18 4.11 13.76
N ARG A 144 5.32 5.28 13.12
CA ARG A 144 5.00 6.57 13.77
C ARG A 144 3.73 7.26 13.26
N SER A 145 3.40 7.24 11.95
CA SER A 145 2.19 7.93 11.46
C SER A 145 1.67 7.52 10.07
N GLY A 146 2.36 6.66 9.33
CA GLY A 146 2.30 6.65 7.85
C GLY A 146 1.04 6.10 7.18
N LEU A 147 -0.08 5.92 7.89
CA LEU A 147 -1.19 5.10 7.42
C LEU A 147 -2.58 5.58 7.78
N TYR A 148 -2.70 6.53 8.73
CA TYR A 148 -4.00 6.93 9.24
C TYR A 148 -4.91 7.40 8.10
N ASN A 149 -4.43 8.32 7.25
CA ASN A 149 -5.25 8.95 6.21
C ASN A 149 -5.67 8.00 5.07
N LEU A 150 -4.83 7.04 4.68
CA LEU A 150 -5.20 5.95 3.74
C LEU A 150 -6.35 5.09 4.26
N PHE A 151 -6.62 5.18 5.56
CA PHE A 151 -7.57 4.36 6.28
C PHE A 151 -8.72 5.14 6.93
N THR A 152 -8.68 6.47 7.03
CA THR A 152 -9.62 7.26 7.84
C THR A 152 -10.26 8.47 7.16
N GLU A 153 -9.96 8.77 5.89
CA GLU A 153 -10.54 9.96 5.26
C GLU A 153 -12.07 9.90 5.17
N SER A 154 -12.70 10.91 5.78
CA SER A 154 -14.09 11.31 5.59
C SER A 154 -14.14 12.77 5.17
N ILE A 155 -14.61 13.05 3.95
CA ILE A 155 -15.45 14.21 3.68
C ILE A 155 -16.46 13.77 2.63
N SER A 156 -17.67 13.45 3.10
CA SER A 156 -18.94 13.32 2.37
C SER A 156 -18.87 13.51 0.83
N LYS A 157 -19.23 12.49 0.04
CA LYS A 157 -20.64 12.33 -0.41
C LYS A 157 -20.89 11.38 -1.60
N ASP A 158 -19.95 11.07 -2.50
CA ASP A 158 -20.40 10.52 -3.80
C ASP A 158 -20.17 9.01 -4.03
N LEU A 159 -19.42 8.33 -3.16
CA LEU A 159 -18.82 7.02 -3.50
C LEU A 159 -18.77 6.03 -2.33
N ALA A 160 -19.72 6.09 -1.40
CA ALA A 160 -19.65 5.50 -0.06
C ALA A 160 -19.45 3.97 0.09
N ASN A 161 -19.19 3.17 -0.97
CA ASN A 161 -19.02 1.72 -0.82
C ASN A 161 -18.16 0.98 -1.86
N HIS A 162 -17.60 1.62 -2.89
CA HIS A 162 -16.79 0.91 -3.89
C HIS A 162 -15.29 1.04 -3.61
N ALA A 163 -14.77 0.03 -2.91
CA ALA A 163 -13.37 -0.42 -2.91
C ALA A 163 -12.34 0.48 -2.23
N LEU A 164 -12.35 0.50 -0.90
CA LEU A 164 -11.08 0.61 -0.19
C LEU A 164 -10.32 -0.70 -0.41
N ARG A 165 -9.31 -0.64 -1.27
CA ARG A 165 -8.47 -1.79 -1.61
C ARG A 165 -7.85 -2.34 -0.32
N PRO A 166 -7.76 -3.68 -0.18
CA PRO A 166 -6.91 -4.28 0.84
C PRO A 166 -5.54 -3.61 0.88
N VAL A 167 -5.01 -3.44 2.08
CA VAL A 167 -3.71 -2.82 2.29
C VAL A 167 -2.85 -3.74 3.11
N ILE A 168 -1.64 -4.01 2.63
CA ILE A 168 -0.64 -4.77 3.35
C ILE A 168 0.52 -3.87 3.77
N THR A 169 0.92 -3.99 5.03
CA THR A 169 1.99 -3.15 5.60
C THR A 169 3.20 -4.01 5.93
N PHE A 170 4.38 -3.55 5.53
CA PHE A 170 5.65 -4.15 5.90
C PHE A 170 6.44 -3.16 6.76
N LYS A 171 6.84 -3.57 7.96
CA LYS A 171 7.60 -2.71 8.87
C LYS A 171 9.06 -2.63 8.42
N ILE A 172 9.53 -1.41 8.18
CA ILE A 172 10.97 -1.14 8.02
C ILE A 172 11.58 -1.19 9.42
N ALA A 173 12.62 -2.01 9.58
CA ALA A 173 13.34 -2.18 10.84
C ALA A 173 14.11 -0.92 11.24
#